data_AF-A0A1Z8TLE8-F1
#
_entry.id   AF-A0A1Z8TLE8-F1
#
_cell.length_a   1.000
_cell.length_b   1.000
_cell.length_c   1.000
_cell.angle_alpha   90.00
_cell.angle_beta   90.00
_cell.angle_gamma   90.00
#
_symmetry.space_group_name_H-M   'P 1'
#
loop_
_entity.id
_entity.type
_entity.pdbx_description
1 polymer ?
#
loop_
_entity_poly.entity_id
_entity_poly.type
_entity_poly.pdbx_seq_one_letter_code
_entity_poly.pdbx_strand_id
1 'polypeptide(L)' 'MKFEYIITQTNNDKVIEAMSFKKLCKRLATEYPNELCSVMYVNKKGNKCRKDVFNGKVVRYG' A
#
# COMPACT_ATOMS: atom_id res chain seq x y z
N MET A 1 -10.43 -11.50 -8.90
CA MET A 1 -10.87 -10.13 -8.56
C MET A 1 -9.62 -9.31 -8.24
N LYS A 2 -9.24 -8.35 -9.10
CA LYS A 2 -8.12 -7.43 -8.85
C LYS A 2 -8.65 -6.23 -8.06
N PHE A 3 -7.84 -5.68 -7.15
CA PHE A 3 -8.15 -4.42 -6.47
C PHE A 3 -7.10 -3.39 -6.90
N GLU A 4 -7.53 -2.19 -7.23
CA GLU A 4 -6.63 -1.06 -7.48
C GLU A 4 -6.22 -0.44 -6.14
N TYR A 5 -4.91 -0.27 -5.93
CA TYR A 5 -4.36 0.41 -4.76
C TYR A 5 -3.55 1.62 -5.26
N ILE A 6 -3.78 2.80 -4.68
CA ILE A 6 -3.01 4.00 -4.97
C ILE A 6 -1.94 4.11 -3.89
N ILE A 7 -0.67 4.08 -4.28
CA ILE A 7 0.43 4.27 -3.32
C ILE A 7 0.90 5.70 -3.46
N THR A 8 0.71 6.46 -2.39
CA THR A 8 1.15 7.85 -2.25
C THR A 8 2.53 7.77 -1.60
N GLN A 9 3.61 7.81 -2.37
CA GLN A 9 4.93 7.98 -1.80
C GLN A 9 5.25 9.45 -1.62
N THR A 10 6.11 9.73 -0.64
CA THR A 10 6.51 11.05 -0.17
C THR A 10 7.04 12.00 -1.26
N ASN A 11 7.27 11.53 -2.50
CA ASN A 11 7.66 12.35 -3.65
C ASN A 11 7.11 11.88 -5.02
N ASN A 12 6.30 10.83 -5.11
CA ASN A 12 5.71 10.37 -6.38
C ASN A 12 4.48 9.48 -6.15
N ASP A 13 3.34 9.88 -6.70
CA ASP A 13 2.12 9.08 -6.65
C ASP A 13 2.18 7.98 -7.71
N LYS A 14 2.24 6.71 -7.27
CA LYS A 14 2.27 5.56 -8.17
C LYS A 14 1.06 4.67 -7.89
N VAL A 15 0.25 4.44 -8.92
CA VAL A 15 -0.86 3.48 -8.84
C VAL A 15 -0.29 2.07 -9.00
N ILE A 16 -0.58 1.19 -8.04
CA ILE A 16 -0.14 -0.22 -8.08
C ILE A 16 -1.37 -1.12 -7.98
N GLU A 17 -1.60 -1.91 -9.03
CA GLU A 17 -2.61 -2.96 -8.99
C GLU A 17 -2.09 -4.19 -8.24
N ALA A 18 -2.93 -4.74 -7.35
CA ALA A 18 -2.63 -6.00 -6.68
C ALA A 18 -3.90 -6.84 -6.47
N MET A 19 -3.75 -8.16 -6.46
CA MET A 19 -4.89 -9.05 -6.15
C MET A 19 -5.32 -8.96 -4.67
N SER A 20 -4.39 -8.60 -3.78
CA SER A 20 -4.67 -8.43 -2.36
C SER A 20 -3.65 -7.50 -1.71
N PHE A 21 -4.04 -6.89 -0.59
CA PHE A 21 -3.16 -6.06 0.21
C PHE A 21 -1.88 -6.81 0.67
N LYS A 22 -1.97 -8.13 0.92
CA LYS A 22 -0.80 -8.95 1.26
C LYS A 22 0.20 -9.06 0.10
N LYS A 23 -0.28 -9.18 -1.14
CA LYS A 23 0.61 -9.17 -2.33
C LYS A 23 1.21 -7.79 -2.54
N LEU A 24 0.45 -6.73 -2.31
CA LEU A 24 0.95 -5.35 -2.32
C LEU A 24 2.11 -5.18 -1.33
N CYS A 25 1.93 -5.61 -0.08
CA CYS A 25 2.97 -5.54 0.94
C CYS A 25 4.26 -6.28 0.54
N LYS A 26 4.15 -7.49 -0.02
CA LYS A 26 5.31 -8.22 -0.54
C LYS A 26 6.02 -7.46 -1.65
N ARG A 27 5.26 -6.89 -2.59
CA ARG A 27 5.80 -6.09 -3.68
C ARG A 27 6.50 -4.83 -3.17
N LEU A 28 5.90 -4.15 -2.20
CA LEU A 28 6.50 -2.98 -1.54
C LEU A 28 7.81 -3.33 -0.82
N ALA A 29 7.91 -4.49 -0.17
CA ALA A 29 9.16 -4.93 0.45
C ALA A 29 10.30 -5.11 -0.56
N THR A 30 9.98 -5.47 -1.81
CA THR A 30 10.96 -5.69 -2.87
C THR A 30 11.28 -4.40 -3.64
N GLU A 31 10.27 -3.61 -4.00
CA GLU A 31 10.45 -2.36 -4.76
C GLU A 31 10.96 -1.21 -3.89
N TYR A 32 10.58 -1.18 -2.61
CA TYR A 32 10.86 -0.09 -1.68
C TYR A 32 11.37 -0.62 -0.32
N PRO A 33 12.53 -1.29 -0.32
CA PRO A 33 13.11 -1.82 0.91
C PRO A 33 13.54 -0.68 1.84
N ASN A 34 13.27 -0.82 3.14
CA ASN A 34 13.59 0.17 4.17
C ASN A 34 12.97 1.57 3.97
N GLU A 35 11.93 1.68 3.14
CA GLU A 35 11.17 2.92 2.97
C GLU A 35 9.79 2.83 3.60
N LEU A 36 9.28 3.97 4.08
CA LEU A 36 7.92 4.11 4.57
C LEU A 36 7.01 4.49 3.39
N CYS A 37 6.07 3.61 3.05
CA CYS A 37 5.10 3.79 1.98
C CYS A 37 3.70 4.03 2.56
N SER A 38 3.07 5.16 2.23
CA SER A 38 1.66 5.41 2.55
C SER A 38 0.77 4.85 1.46
N VAL A 39 0.00 3.80 1.76
CA VAL A 39 -0.92 3.16 0.82
C VAL A 39 -2.33 3.67 1.06
N MET A 40 -2.95 4.24 0.01
CA MET A 40 -4.36 4.60 -0.01
C MET A 40 -5.15 3.65 -0.92
N TYR A 41 -6.27 3.12 -0.43
CA TYR A 41 -7.09 2.21 -1.23
C TYR A 41 -8.56 2.28 -0.86
N VAL A 42 -9.42 1.94 -1.80
CA VAL A 42 -10.85 1.77 -1.54
C VAL A 42 -11.10 0.30 -1.23
N ASN A 43 -11.66 0.01 -0.05
CA ASN A 43 -11.95 -1.37 0.32
C ASN A 43 -13.25 -1.86 -0.37
N LYS A 44 -13.58 -3.15 -0.20
CA LYS A 44 -14.80 -3.77 -0.74
C LYS A 44 -16.11 -3.08 -0.31
N LYS A 45 -16.09 -2.30 0.78
CA LYS A 45 -17.25 -1.56 1.30
C LYS A 45 -17.32 -0.12 0.76
N GLY A 46 -16.45 0.26 -0.17
CA GLY A 46 -16.37 1.62 -0.71
C GLY A 46 -15.64 2.61 0.19
N ASN A 47 -15.08 2.17 1.32
CA ASN A 47 -14.40 3.08 2.24
C ASN A 47 -12.96 3.32 1.81
N LYS A 48 -12.57 4.59 1.69
CA LYS A 48 -11.18 5.01 1.56
C LYS A 48 -10.43 4.65 2.84
N CYS A 49 -9.38 3.87 2.69
CA CYS A 49 -8.51 3.38 3.75
C CYS A 49 -7.10 3.88 3.46
N ARG A 50 -6.39 4.32 4.51
CA ARG A 50 -4.96 4.64 4.45
C ARG A 50 -4.21 3.71 5.39
N LYS A 51 -3.07 3.18 4.94
CA LYS A 51 -2.17 2.34 5.74
C LYS A 51 -0.73 2.67 5.41
N ASP A 52 0.06 2.90 6.44
CA ASP A 52 1.49 3.04 6.29
C ASP A 52 2.14 1.64 6.33
N VAL A 53 3.04 1.40 5.38
CA VAL A 53 3.72 0.13 5.18
C VAL A 53 5.21 0.39 5.19
N PHE A 54 5.93 -0.28 6.09
CA PHE A 54 7.38 -0.25 6.17
C PHE A 54 7.91 -1.66 5.97
N ASN A 55 8.81 -1.84 5.00
CA ASN A 55 9.42 -3.14 4.69
C ASN A 55 8.38 -4.29 4.53
N GLY A 56 7.27 -3.98 3.84
CA GLY A 56 6.16 -4.91 3.63
C GLY A 56 5.32 -5.28 4.86
N LYS A 57 5.45 -4.54 5.96
CA LYS A 57 4.60 -4.70 7.15
C LYS A 57 3.83 -3.41 7.40
N VAL A 58 2.55 -3.54 7.76
CA VAL A 58 1.74 -2.39 8.17
C VAL A 58 2.26 -1.89 9.49
N VAL A 59 2.59 -0.60 9.55
CA VAL A 59 2.91 0.10 10.79
C VAL A 59 1.68 0.90 11.22
N ARG A 60 1.38 0.86 12.51
CA ARG A 60 0.38 1.73 13.14
C ARG A 60 1.14 2.68 14.06
N TYR A 61 0.96 3.97 13.84
CA TYR A 61 1.28 4.96 14.85
C TYR A 61 0.18 4.87 15.91
N GLY A 62 0.58 4.45 17.12
CA GLY A 62 -0.26 4.47 18.31
C GLY A 62 -0.29 5.86 18.92
#